data_AF-A0A7V0WUH3-F1
#
_entry.id   AF-A0A7V0WUH3-F1
#
_cell.length_a   1.000
_cell.length_b   1.000
_cell.length_c   1.000
_cell.angle_alpha   90.00
_cell.angle_beta   90.00
_cell.angle_gamma   90.00
#
_symmetry.space_group_name_H-M   'P 1'
#
loop_
_entity.id
_entity.type
_entity.pdbx_description
1 polymer ?
#
loop_
_entity_poly.entity_id
_entity_poly.type
_entity_poly.pdbx_seq_one_letter_code
_entity_poly.pdbx_strand_id
1 'polypeptide(L)'
;MKLNNNKIATLFTMMLLIGSGCSTLNPLAKEDFETFYKKFHADTTFQLSRIKFPIDGMLVNPNGEKKWTAENWIPLTTPVHKTDTTRFEIEYKKRNDTFMQKSWIKNSGFFTEYRFELQKRKWFLVYAYEQNL
;
A
#
# COMPACT_ATOMS: atom_id res chain seq x y z
N MET A 1 73.08 18.54 -5.07
CA MET A 1 72.24 18.58 -6.28
C MET A 1 70.79 18.39 -5.84
N LYS A 2 69.93 19.42 -5.99
CA LYS A 2 68.50 19.37 -5.63
C LYS A 2 67.70 18.70 -6.75
N LEU A 3 66.75 17.82 -6.41
CA LEU A 3 65.54 17.49 -7.19
C LEU A 3 64.59 16.68 -6.27
N ASN A 4 63.53 17.23 -5.67
CA ASN A 4 62.17 17.58 -6.14
C ASN A 4 61.10 16.44 -6.08
N ASN A 5 60.11 16.67 -5.22
CA ASN A 5 58.64 16.51 -5.38
C ASN A 5 57.92 15.14 -5.44
N ASN A 6 57.14 14.94 -4.37
CA ASN A 6 55.68 14.71 -4.34
C ASN A 6 55.09 13.52 -5.09
N LYS A 7 54.67 12.49 -4.35
CA LYS A 7 53.52 11.66 -4.70
C LYS A 7 52.57 11.58 -3.51
N ILE A 8 51.39 12.17 -3.71
CA ILE A 8 50.27 12.30 -2.78
C ILE A 8 49.70 10.91 -2.50
N ALA A 9 49.59 10.55 -1.22
CA ALA A 9 48.87 9.38 -0.75
C ALA A 9 47.38 9.76 -0.59
N THR A 10 46.50 9.12 -1.35
CA THR A 10 45.05 9.30 -1.22
C THR A 10 44.48 8.09 -0.50
N LEU A 11 44.23 8.22 0.80
CA LEU A 11 43.47 7.26 1.60
C LEU A 11 41.98 7.50 1.37
N PHE A 12 41.28 6.53 0.77
CA PHE A 12 39.82 6.55 0.61
C PHE A 12 39.17 6.13 1.93
N THR A 13 38.84 7.09 2.79
CA THR A 13 38.03 6.84 3.98
C THR A 13 36.55 6.81 3.57
N MET A 14 36.00 5.61 3.41
CA MET A 14 34.58 5.40 3.14
C MET A 14 33.78 5.69 4.40
N MET A 15 33.27 6.93 4.53
CA MET A 15 32.24 7.27 5.51
C MET A 15 30.96 6.51 5.16
N LEU A 16 30.61 5.51 5.96
CA LEU A 16 29.26 4.96 5.98
C LEU A 16 28.31 6.07 6.45
N LEU A 17 27.57 6.65 5.51
CA LEU A 17 26.41 7.47 5.81
C LEU A 17 25.34 6.55 6.40
N ILE A 18 25.20 6.58 7.72
CA ILE A 18 24.02 6.09 8.43
C ILE A 18 22.88 7.01 7.99
N GLY A 19 22.09 6.54 7.02
CA GLY A 19 20.86 7.19 6.58
C GLY A 19 19.82 7.13 7.69
N SER A 20 19.85 8.11 8.58
CA SER A 20 18.84 8.38 9.60
C SER A 20 17.53 8.82 8.93
N GLY A 21 16.64 7.86 8.66
CA GLY A 21 15.26 8.12 8.29
C GLY A 21 14.31 7.96 9.49
N CYS A 22 14.66 8.49 10.67
CA CYS A 22 13.69 8.57 11.77
C CYS A 22 12.79 9.76 11.50
N SER A 23 11.68 9.54 10.79
CA SER A 23 10.61 10.52 10.72
C SER A 23 10.14 10.79 12.15
N THR A 24 10.30 12.03 12.62
CA THR A 24 9.73 12.46 13.90
C THR A 24 8.23 12.17 13.90
N LEU A 25 7.82 11.12 14.61
CA LEU A 25 6.43 10.75 14.81
C LEU A 25 5.77 11.87 15.62
N ASN A 26 5.15 12.83 14.95
CA ASN A 26 4.21 13.73 15.61
C ASN A 26 2.92 12.93 15.84
N PRO A 27 2.58 12.55 17.10
CA PRO A 27 1.41 11.71 17.39
C PRO A 27 0.08 12.39 17.04
N LEU A 28 0.11 13.69 16.74
CA LEU A 28 -1.05 14.48 16.32
C LEU A 28 -1.13 14.67 14.80
N ALA A 29 -0.11 14.27 14.03
CA ALA A 29 -0.15 14.39 12.58
C ALA A 29 -1.13 13.39 11.98
N LYS A 30 -1.79 13.82 10.90
CA LYS A 30 -2.55 12.94 10.02
C LYS A 30 -1.59 11.94 9.37
N GLU A 31 -1.97 10.67 9.38
CA GLU A 31 -1.21 9.62 8.70
C GLU A 31 -1.11 9.91 7.19
N ASP A 32 0.12 9.84 6.68
CA ASP A 32 0.39 9.92 5.25
C ASP A 32 -0.17 8.69 4.54
N PHE A 33 -0.89 8.91 3.43
CA PHE A 33 -1.55 7.83 2.71
C PHE A 33 -0.54 6.87 2.06
N GLU A 34 0.56 7.37 1.48
CA GLU A 34 1.51 6.49 0.79
C GLU A 34 2.24 5.56 1.76
N THR A 35 2.62 6.09 2.92
CA THR A 35 3.20 5.32 4.02
C THR A 35 2.23 4.25 4.53
N PHE A 36 0.97 4.63 4.77
CA PHE A 36 -0.10 3.71 5.13
C PHE A 36 -0.27 2.62 4.07
N TYR A 37 -0.45 3.00 2.81
CA TYR A 37 -0.83 2.12 1.71
C TYR A 37 0.27 1.12 1.39
N LYS A 38 1.54 1.55 1.42
CA LYS A 38 2.71 0.68 1.32
C LYS A 38 2.73 -0.35 2.44
N LYS A 39 2.51 0.07 3.69
CA LYS A 39 2.51 -0.84 4.85
C LYS A 39 1.31 -1.79 4.81
N PHE A 40 0.15 -1.28 4.41
CA PHE A 40 -1.10 -2.05 4.27
C PHE A 40 -0.92 -3.24 3.33
N HIS A 41 -0.16 -3.11 2.25
CA HIS A 41 0.09 -4.21 1.30
C HIS A 41 1.30 -5.09 1.64
N ALA A 42 2.13 -4.70 2.62
CA ALA A 42 3.36 -5.42 2.99
C ALA A 42 3.26 -6.19 4.30
N ASP A 43 2.30 -5.84 5.17
CA ASP A 43 2.18 -6.38 6.52
C ASP A 43 0.71 -6.76 6.78
N THR A 44 0.42 -8.06 6.75
CA THR A 44 -0.93 -8.61 6.93
C THR A 44 -1.50 -8.32 8.32
N THR A 45 -0.67 -8.31 9.36
CA THR A 45 -1.12 -7.98 10.72
C THR A 45 -1.52 -6.51 10.80
N PHE A 46 -0.72 -5.62 10.21
CA PHE A 46 -1.09 -4.21 10.08
C PHE A 46 -2.36 -4.04 9.22
N GLN A 47 -2.48 -4.77 8.11
CA GLN A 47 -3.65 -4.75 7.24
C GLN A 47 -4.93 -5.05 8.02
N LEU A 48 -4.96 -6.17 8.75
CA LEU A 48 -6.10 -6.57 9.58
C LEU A 48 -6.44 -5.53 10.65
N SER A 49 -5.42 -4.88 11.25
CA SER A 49 -5.65 -3.78 12.21
C SER A 49 -6.31 -2.53 11.60
N ARG A 50 -6.27 -2.40 10.26
CA ARG A 50 -6.82 -1.29 9.49
C ARG A 50 -8.11 -1.66 8.76
N ILE A 51 -8.70 -2.79 9.10
CA ILE A 51 -10.03 -3.22 8.67
C ILE A 51 -10.88 -3.35 9.93
N LYS A 52 -12.00 -2.63 9.98
CA LYS A 52 -12.98 -2.79 11.06
C LYS A 52 -14.11 -3.65 10.52
N PHE A 53 -14.17 -4.90 10.94
CA PHE A 53 -15.26 -5.80 10.57
C PHE A 53 -16.52 -5.50 11.41
N PRO A 54 -17.73 -5.66 10.84
CA PRO A 54 -17.98 -5.93 9.43
C PRO A 54 -17.63 -4.70 8.57
N ILE A 55 -17.01 -4.96 7.43
CA ILE A 55 -16.69 -3.95 6.43
C ILE A 55 -17.79 -3.94 5.35
N ASP A 56 -18.06 -2.80 4.75
CA ASP A 56 -19.01 -2.71 3.64
C ASP A 56 -18.50 -3.48 2.40
N GLY A 57 -19.43 -3.84 1.51
CA GLY A 57 -19.18 -4.67 0.34
C GLY A 57 -19.43 -6.17 0.61
N MET A 58 -18.87 -7.02 -0.23
CA MET A 58 -19.01 -8.48 -0.20
C MET A 58 -18.10 -9.16 -1.23
N LEU A 59 -17.93 -10.47 -1.07
CA LEU A 59 -17.39 -11.38 -2.06
C LEU A 59 -18.53 -12.02 -2.86
N VAL A 60 -18.48 -11.96 -4.18
CA VAL A 60 -19.47 -12.55 -5.10
C VAL A 60 -18.77 -13.56 -5.99
N ASN A 61 -19.17 -14.83 -5.87
CA ASN A 61 -18.64 -15.95 -6.66
C ASN A 61 -19.80 -16.79 -7.23
N PRO A 62 -19.55 -17.83 -8.07
CA PRO A 62 -20.63 -18.66 -8.61
C PRO A 62 -21.44 -19.39 -7.52
N ASN A 63 -20.84 -19.56 -6.34
CA ASN A 63 -21.48 -20.18 -5.18
C ASN A 63 -22.35 -19.21 -4.36
N GLY A 64 -22.45 -17.94 -4.77
CA GLY A 64 -23.25 -16.90 -4.12
C GLY A 64 -22.42 -15.78 -3.49
N GLU A 65 -23.11 -14.97 -2.68
CA GLU A 65 -22.56 -13.78 -2.03
C GLU A 65 -22.15 -14.06 -0.57
N LYS A 66 -21.01 -13.54 -0.15
CA LYS A 66 -20.50 -13.69 1.22
C LYS A 66 -20.01 -12.36 1.77
N LYS A 67 -20.42 -12.01 2.99
CA LYS A 67 -19.86 -10.85 3.71
C LYS A 67 -18.43 -11.12 4.16
N TRP A 68 -17.62 -10.07 4.23
CA TRP A 68 -16.27 -10.15 4.76
C TRP A 68 -16.28 -10.25 6.29
N THR A 69 -15.48 -11.18 6.79
CA THR A 69 -15.15 -11.40 8.20
C THR A 69 -13.64 -11.51 8.33
N ALA A 70 -13.10 -11.45 9.55
CA ALA A 70 -11.66 -11.63 9.74
C ALA A 70 -11.18 -13.01 9.29
N GLU A 71 -12.03 -14.04 9.39
CA GLU A 71 -11.73 -15.43 9.09
C GLU A 71 -11.70 -15.74 7.58
N ASN A 72 -12.48 -15.00 6.77
CA ASN A 72 -12.50 -15.20 5.31
C ASN A 72 -11.73 -14.13 4.53
N TRP A 73 -11.11 -13.17 5.22
CA TRP A 73 -10.35 -12.10 4.58
C TRP A 73 -9.13 -12.64 3.84
N ILE A 74 -8.97 -12.27 2.58
CA ILE A 74 -7.81 -12.60 1.77
C ILE A 74 -6.87 -11.38 1.75
N PRO A 75 -5.61 -11.51 2.20
CA PRO A 75 -4.71 -10.37 2.28
C PRO A 75 -4.45 -9.69 0.93
N LEU A 76 -4.61 -8.37 0.88
CA LEU A 76 -4.27 -7.57 -0.30
C LEU A 76 -2.76 -7.31 -0.34
N THR A 77 -2.05 -7.97 -1.24
CA THR A 77 -0.57 -7.91 -1.30
C THR A 77 -0.03 -7.06 -2.45
N THR A 78 -0.87 -6.76 -3.44
CA THR A 78 -0.48 -5.99 -4.62
C THR A 78 -1.11 -4.60 -4.59
N PRO A 79 -0.33 -3.53 -4.38
CA PRO A 79 -0.81 -2.16 -4.52
C PRO A 79 -1.31 -1.90 -5.94
N VAL A 80 -2.34 -1.07 -6.12
CA VAL A 80 -2.93 -0.80 -7.44
C VAL A 80 -1.93 -0.21 -8.44
N HIS A 81 -0.94 0.56 -7.97
CA HIS A 81 0.13 1.12 -8.80
C HIS A 81 1.17 0.07 -9.26
N LYS A 82 1.11 -1.16 -8.75
CA LYS A 82 1.94 -2.30 -9.16
C LYS A 82 1.14 -3.38 -9.91
N THR A 83 -0.14 -3.14 -10.18
CA THR A 83 -0.98 -4.08 -10.92
C THR A 83 -0.48 -4.22 -12.36
N ASP A 84 -0.51 -5.45 -12.89
CA ASP A 84 -0.17 -5.74 -14.28
C ASP A 84 -1.26 -5.24 -15.24
N THR A 85 -1.01 -4.07 -15.83
CA THR A 85 -1.94 -3.40 -16.74
C THR A 85 -2.03 -4.03 -18.13
N THR A 86 -1.21 -5.05 -18.42
CA THR A 86 -1.38 -5.84 -19.66
C THR A 86 -2.58 -6.78 -19.59
N ARG A 87 -3.01 -7.11 -18.37
CA ARG A 87 -4.11 -8.04 -18.08
C ARG A 87 -5.31 -7.37 -17.45
N PHE A 88 -5.05 -6.39 -16.57
CA PHE A 88 -6.09 -5.73 -15.78
C PHE A 88 -6.27 -4.29 -16.25
N GLU A 89 -7.52 -3.88 -16.36
CA GLU A 89 -7.89 -2.49 -16.37
C GLU A 89 -7.91 -1.98 -14.92
N ILE A 90 -7.46 -0.74 -14.71
CA ILE A 90 -7.42 -0.11 -13.38
C ILE A 90 -7.98 1.30 -13.42
N GLU A 91 -8.68 1.69 -12.36
CA GLU A 91 -9.09 3.06 -12.10
C GLU A 91 -8.84 3.37 -10.63
N TYR A 92 -8.31 4.55 -10.30
CA TYR A 92 -8.24 4.99 -8.91
C TYR A 92 -8.41 6.50 -8.78
N LYS A 93 -8.93 6.92 -7.62
CA LYS A 93 -9.17 8.33 -7.30
C LYS A 93 -8.74 8.61 -5.87
N LYS A 94 -7.76 9.51 -5.72
CA LYS A 94 -7.27 9.99 -4.43
C LYS A 94 -7.83 11.37 -4.12
N ARG A 95 -8.31 11.57 -2.89
CA ARG A 95 -8.61 12.87 -2.30
C ARG A 95 -7.83 13.00 -0.99
N ASN A 96 -8.07 14.10 -0.26
CA ASN A 96 -7.39 14.34 1.01
C ASN A 96 -7.68 13.21 2.02
N ASP A 97 -8.91 12.74 2.12
CA ASP A 97 -9.41 11.84 3.17
C ASP A 97 -9.98 10.52 2.64
N THR A 98 -9.96 10.33 1.32
CA THR A 98 -10.49 9.13 0.66
C THR A 98 -9.56 8.65 -0.45
N PHE A 99 -9.52 7.33 -0.64
CA PHE A 99 -8.90 6.70 -1.81
C PHE A 99 -9.79 5.56 -2.27
N MET A 100 -10.14 5.56 -3.56
CA MET A 100 -10.93 4.51 -4.19
C MET A 100 -10.08 3.88 -5.30
N GLN A 101 -10.11 2.55 -5.41
CA GLN A 101 -9.48 1.82 -6.51
C GLN A 101 -10.43 0.76 -7.04
N LYS A 102 -10.35 0.54 -8.35
CA LYS A 102 -11.07 -0.50 -9.08
C LYS A 102 -10.08 -1.25 -9.97
N SER A 103 -10.28 -2.55 -10.13
CA SER A 103 -9.59 -3.32 -11.17
C SER A 103 -10.49 -4.39 -11.75
N TRP A 104 -10.39 -4.64 -13.04
CA TRP A 104 -11.23 -5.62 -13.73
C TRP A 104 -10.53 -6.21 -14.94
N ILE A 105 -11.02 -7.36 -15.40
CA ILE A 105 -10.63 -7.94 -16.68
C ILE A 105 -11.86 -7.88 -17.59
N LYS A 106 -11.70 -7.31 -18.78
CA LYS A 106 -12.80 -7.18 -19.75
C LYS A 106 -13.38 -8.56 -20.07
N ASN A 107 -14.71 -8.66 -20.01
CA ASN A 107 -15.48 -9.86 -20.38
C ASN A 107 -15.12 -11.14 -19.59
N SER A 108 -14.55 -11.05 -18.39
CA SER A 108 -14.18 -12.23 -17.60
C SER A 108 -15.03 -12.47 -16.36
N GLY A 109 -15.96 -11.57 -16.02
CA GLY A 109 -16.68 -11.62 -14.74
C GLY A 109 -15.85 -11.20 -13.52
N PHE A 110 -14.56 -10.87 -13.68
CA PHE A 110 -13.67 -10.42 -12.61
C PHE A 110 -13.74 -8.90 -12.41
N PHE A 111 -14.02 -8.47 -11.19
CA PHE A 111 -14.03 -7.07 -10.78
C PHE A 111 -13.68 -6.94 -9.29
N THR A 112 -12.89 -5.94 -8.94
CA THR A 112 -12.66 -5.56 -7.54
C THR A 112 -12.81 -4.05 -7.35
N GLU A 113 -13.34 -3.66 -6.19
CA GLU A 113 -13.43 -2.28 -5.75
C GLU A 113 -13.08 -2.17 -4.26
N TYR A 114 -12.15 -1.27 -3.94
CA TYR A 114 -11.75 -0.99 -2.56
C TYR A 114 -11.82 0.50 -2.27
N ARG A 115 -12.33 0.85 -1.09
CA ARG A 115 -12.35 2.24 -0.58
C ARG A 115 -11.64 2.32 0.75
N PHE A 116 -10.76 3.31 0.84
CA PHE A 116 -10.04 3.68 2.05
C PHE A 116 -10.46 5.06 2.50
N GLU A 117 -10.56 5.24 3.81
CA GLU A 117 -10.94 6.51 4.42
C GLU A 117 -10.00 6.86 5.58
N LEU A 118 -9.68 8.14 5.70
CA LEU A 118 -8.98 8.67 6.86
C LEU A 118 -9.98 8.96 7.97
N GLN A 119 -9.97 8.12 9.01
CA GLN A 119 -10.81 8.25 10.18
C GLN A 119 -9.95 8.55 11.41
N LYS A 120 -10.25 9.65 12.11
CA LYS A 120 -9.50 10.06 13.32
C LYS A 120 -7.98 10.03 13.09
N ARG A 121 -7.53 10.60 11.97
CA ARG A 121 -6.12 10.72 11.54
C ARG A 121 -5.42 9.41 11.12
N LYS A 122 -6.14 8.29 11.03
CA LYS A 122 -5.63 6.99 10.58
C LYS A 122 -6.43 6.51 9.39
N TRP A 123 -5.76 5.93 8.40
CA TRP A 123 -6.43 5.32 7.24
C TRP A 123 -6.95 3.93 7.58
N PHE A 124 -8.13 3.61 7.05
CA PHE A 124 -8.78 2.30 7.16
C PHE A 124 -9.34 1.89 5.81
N LEU A 125 -9.36 0.60 5.53
CA LEU A 125 -10.19 0.04 4.48
C LEU A 125 -11.62 -0.04 5.01
N VAL A 126 -12.57 0.55 4.29
CA VAL A 126 -13.97 0.70 4.72
C VAL A 126 -14.97 0.04 3.76
N TYR A 127 -14.55 -0.29 2.55
CA TYR A 127 -15.34 -1.02 1.57
C TYR A 127 -14.44 -1.98 0.80
N ALA A 128 -14.89 -3.23 0.65
CA ALA A 128 -14.25 -4.22 -0.18
C ALA A 128 -15.31 -5.03 -0.94
N TYR A 129 -15.33 -4.87 -2.26
CA TYR A 129 -16.15 -5.67 -3.15
C TYR A 129 -15.25 -6.45 -4.10
N GLU A 130 -15.47 -7.76 -4.15
CA GLU A 130 -14.79 -8.65 -5.07
C GLU A 130 -15.82 -9.51 -5.77
N GLN A 131 -15.73 -9.56 -7.09
CA GLN A 131 -16.56 -10.38 -7.94
C GLN A 131 -15.67 -11.24 -8.81
N ASN A 132 -15.97 -12.53 -8.86
CA ASN A 132 -15.33 -13.50 -9.74
C ASN A 132 -16.38 -14.52 -10.17
N LEU A 133 -16.92 -14.39 -11.40
CA LEU A 133 -18.03 -15.20 -11.93
C LEU A 133 -17.57 -16.20 -12.99
#